data_AF-A0A535W013-F1
#
_entry.id   AF-A0A535W013-F1
#
_cell.length_a   1.000
_cell.length_b   1.000
_cell.length_c   1.000
_cell.angle_alpha   90.00
_cell.angle_beta   90.00
_cell.angle_gamma   90.00
#
_symmetry.space_group_name_H-M   'P 1'
#
loop_
_entity.id
_entity.type
_entity.pdbx_description
1 polymer ?
#
loop_
_entity_poly.entity_id
_entity_poly.type
_entity_poly.pdbx_seq_one_letter_code
_entity_poly.pdbx_strand_id
1 'polypeptide(L)'
;MTYLDQTLAWPVIDSPDLVAHRLLTDLTLDQPASWLQSSPLDLHTLSRSDGTPIPLMESARDLVWMRPLTRVEQQQRYLHKYTHLSRYLEACMDVQLGKGVPQHSSHGRACDDIHPGIWRVSAERAGSLFDGKWLPSCLDREWMSTPQVRCCRNIGYQVHVREGSYWQESHELLKRWATTLWQAGERLYTHPQSFRHGQGRANASHSIKLLAELGVTILAQEKTSGGWFRPDWWTQIIGRCQAILFDHVAALARKGTMPVLVDRDSLWVVSNDPNPLTAVPGLVTARKWKGYTVGYEVPLLLSGEVKEAFRTVRQADQMVMALDTLAGEVVS
;
A
#
# COMPACT_ATOMS: atom_id res chain seq x y z
N MET A 1 -4.11 -30.21 9.32
CA MET A 1 -3.43 -29.43 8.28
C MET A 1 -4.39 -28.36 7.82
N THR A 2 -4.05 -27.09 8.07
CA THR A 2 -4.89 -25.94 7.73
C THR A 2 -4.78 -25.63 6.23
N TYR A 3 -5.72 -24.87 5.67
CA TYR A 3 -5.61 -24.39 4.28
C TYR A 3 -4.37 -23.53 4.08
N LEU A 4 -3.95 -22.81 5.12
CA LEU A 4 -2.72 -22.03 5.15
C LEU A 4 -1.48 -22.94 5.03
N ASP A 5 -1.42 -24.04 5.77
CA ASP A 5 -0.32 -25.01 5.68
C ASP A 5 -0.22 -25.61 4.27
N GLN A 6 -1.37 -26.00 3.72
CA GLN A 6 -1.46 -26.60 2.39
C GLN A 6 -1.00 -25.65 1.30
N THR A 7 -1.41 -24.38 1.39
CA THR A 7 -1.06 -23.41 0.35
C THR A 7 0.35 -22.89 0.51
N LEU A 8 0.87 -22.69 1.72
CA LEU A 8 2.26 -22.30 1.91
C LEU A 8 3.23 -23.46 1.71
N ALA A 9 2.75 -24.71 1.79
CA ALA A 9 3.55 -25.93 1.90
C ALA A 9 4.48 -25.91 3.13
N TRP A 10 4.07 -25.20 4.19
CA TRP A 10 4.84 -24.95 5.40
C TRP A 10 3.94 -25.12 6.63
N PRO A 11 4.40 -25.78 7.69
CA PRO A 11 3.63 -25.89 8.93
C PRO A 11 3.58 -24.53 9.64
N VAL A 12 2.38 -23.97 9.81
CA VAL A 12 2.14 -22.76 10.60
C VAL A 12 1.83 -23.19 12.03
N ILE A 13 2.88 -23.41 12.82
CA ILE A 13 2.79 -23.90 14.21
C ILE A 13 3.11 -22.84 15.25
N ASP A 14 3.67 -21.70 14.82
CA ASP A 14 4.14 -20.61 15.69
C ASP A 14 3.26 -19.37 15.60
N SER A 15 3.57 -18.34 16.39
CA SER A 15 2.88 -17.05 16.29
C SER A 15 3.04 -16.41 14.90
N PRO A 16 2.08 -15.59 14.44
CA PRO A 16 2.14 -14.95 13.12
C PRO A 16 3.43 -14.18 12.86
N ASP A 17 3.97 -13.49 13.88
CA ASP A 17 5.24 -12.76 13.79
C ASP A 17 6.43 -13.67 13.49
N LEU A 18 6.54 -14.79 14.20
CA LEU A 18 7.61 -15.77 14.00
C LEU A 18 7.52 -16.42 12.61
N VAL A 19 6.30 -16.75 12.18
CA VAL A 19 6.05 -17.33 10.86
C VAL A 19 6.39 -16.33 9.77
N ALA A 20 5.99 -15.06 9.90
CA ALA A 20 6.30 -14.01 8.95
C ALA A 20 7.81 -13.78 8.81
N HIS A 21 8.51 -13.69 9.95
CA HIS A 21 9.96 -13.50 9.98
C HIS A 21 10.71 -14.69 9.36
N ARG A 22 10.29 -15.91 9.69
CA ARG A 22 10.87 -17.13 9.14
C ARG A 22 10.65 -17.24 7.63
N LEU A 23 9.42 -17.01 7.15
CA LEU A 23 9.12 -17.02 5.72
C LEU A 23 9.90 -15.94 4.97
N LEU A 24 10.02 -14.74 5.53
CA LEU A 24 10.82 -13.67 4.96
C LEU A 24 12.29 -14.09 4.85
N THR A 25 12.85 -14.64 5.93
CA THR A 25 14.23 -15.10 5.96
C THR A 25 14.45 -16.22 4.95
N ASP A 26 13.71 -17.33 5.07
CA ASP A 26 13.93 -18.53 4.27
C ASP A 26 13.70 -18.30 2.77
N LEU A 27 12.76 -17.44 2.39
CA LEU A 27 12.49 -17.11 0.98
C LEU A 27 13.41 -16.02 0.40
N THR A 28 14.28 -15.44 1.22
CA THR A 28 15.34 -14.51 0.79
C THR A 28 16.75 -15.08 0.92
N LEU A 29 16.95 -16.21 1.63
CA LEU A 29 18.25 -16.87 1.88
C LEU A 29 18.99 -17.35 0.62
N ASP A 30 18.29 -17.72 -0.46
CA ASP A 30 18.93 -18.16 -1.71
C ASP A 30 19.64 -17.00 -2.46
N GLN A 31 19.53 -15.78 -1.95
CA GLN A 31 20.25 -14.62 -2.45
C GLN A 31 21.65 -14.54 -1.80
N PRO A 32 22.67 -13.99 -2.49
CA PRO A 32 24.01 -13.86 -1.92
C PRO A 32 23.93 -13.20 -0.53
N ALA A 33 24.50 -13.82 0.51
CA ALA A 33 24.44 -13.32 1.89
C ALA A 33 24.87 -11.84 2.03
N SER A 34 25.71 -11.35 1.11
CA SER A 34 26.08 -9.94 0.97
C SER A 34 24.92 -8.95 0.71
N TRP A 35 23.74 -9.43 0.30
CA TRP A 35 22.57 -8.61 -0.02
C TRP A 35 21.65 -8.43 1.20
N LEU A 36 21.75 -9.33 2.18
CA LEU A 36 20.96 -9.36 3.42
C LEU A 36 21.66 -8.67 4.59
N GLN A 37 22.86 -8.12 4.37
CA GLN A 37 23.60 -7.46 5.43
C GLN A 37 22.83 -6.24 5.93
N SER A 38 22.84 -6.06 7.26
CA SER A 38 22.46 -4.80 7.90
C SER A 38 23.15 -3.66 7.19
N SER A 39 22.49 -2.49 7.11
CA SER A 39 23.14 -1.31 6.54
C SER A 39 24.51 -1.12 7.20
N PRO A 40 25.61 -1.00 6.42
CA PRO A 40 26.95 -0.79 6.97
C PRO A 40 27.08 0.60 7.63
N LEU A 41 26.08 1.47 7.42
CA LEU A 41 25.95 2.80 8.01
C LEU A 41 24.76 2.80 8.99
N ASP A 42 24.90 3.52 10.10
CA ASP A 42 23.75 3.90 10.92
C ASP A 42 22.82 4.81 10.11
N LEU A 43 21.64 4.32 9.75
CA LEU A 43 20.69 5.05 8.90
C LEU A 43 20.08 6.28 9.59
N HIS A 44 20.22 6.41 10.92
CA HIS A 44 19.88 7.64 11.63
C HIS A 44 20.89 8.77 11.34
N THR A 45 22.08 8.44 10.83
CA THR A 45 23.13 9.41 10.47
C THR A 45 23.03 9.89 9.03
N LEU A 46 22.02 9.45 8.27
CA LEU A 46 21.71 10.03 6.97
C LEU A 46 21.31 11.48 7.15
N SER A 47 22.23 12.39 6.87
CA SER A 47 22.04 13.82 7.03
C SER A 47 21.61 14.51 5.73
N ARG A 48 20.80 15.54 5.89
CA ARG A 48 20.51 16.57 4.88
C ARG A 48 21.74 17.44 4.66
N SER A 49 21.69 18.31 3.66
CA SER A 49 22.74 19.31 3.41
C SER A 49 23.05 20.22 4.61
N ASP A 50 22.09 20.42 5.52
CA ASP A 50 22.23 21.22 6.75
C ASP A 50 22.73 20.43 7.98
N GLY A 51 23.05 19.14 7.82
CA GLY A 51 23.53 18.26 8.88
C GLY A 51 22.43 17.60 9.73
N THR A 52 21.17 18.01 9.60
CA THR A 52 20.04 17.37 10.32
C THR A 52 19.67 16.01 9.70
N PRO A 53 19.08 15.06 10.45
CA PRO A 53 18.75 13.74 9.92
C PRO A 53 17.58 13.78 8.91
N ILE A 54 17.63 12.89 7.92
CA ILE A 54 16.54 12.64 6.98
C ILE A 54 15.43 11.86 7.71
N PRO A 55 14.16 12.31 7.66
CA PRO A 55 13.08 11.70 8.41
C PRO A 55 12.49 10.49 7.65
N LEU A 56 13.27 9.41 7.51
CA LEU A 56 12.91 8.22 6.71
C LEU A 56 11.53 7.65 7.09
N MET A 57 11.27 7.46 8.38
CA MET A 57 9.99 6.91 8.84
C MET A 57 8.81 7.85 8.60
N GLU A 58 9.00 9.15 8.81
CA GLU A 58 7.93 10.13 8.63
C GLU A 58 7.61 10.36 7.15
N SER A 59 8.59 10.14 6.26
CA SER A 59 8.40 10.24 4.81
C SER A 59 7.47 9.15 4.25
N ALA A 60 7.29 8.04 4.98
CA ALA A 60 6.50 6.88 4.59
C ALA A 60 5.31 6.64 5.55
N ARG A 61 4.33 7.53 5.56
CA ARG A 61 3.05 7.35 6.30
C ARG A 61 1.96 6.86 5.36
N ASP A 62 0.97 6.13 5.85
CA ASP A 62 -0.17 5.75 5.03
C ASP A 62 -0.94 6.96 4.47
N LEU A 63 -1.61 6.75 3.33
CA LEU A 63 -2.51 7.73 2.75
C LEU A 63 -3.89 7.55 3.37
N VAL A 64 -4.38 8.61 4.01
CA VAL A 64 -5.75 8.71 4.51
C VAL A 64 -6.32 10.04 4.02
N TRP A 65 -7.44 10.01 3.32
CA TRP A 65 -8.01 11.18 2.67
C TRP A 65 -9.52 11.04 2.51
N MET A 66 -10.24 12.14 2.71
CA MET A 66 -11.67 12.22 2.42
C MET A 66 -12.04 13.57 1.86
N ARG A 67 -13.18 13.62 1.18
CA ARG A 67 -13.82 14.89 0.79
C ARG A 67 -15.31 14.85 1.07
N PRO A 68 -15.97 16.01 1.17
CA PRO A 68 -17.42 16.08 1.17
C PRO A 68 -18.02 15.49 -0.12
N LEU A 69 -19.22 14.92 0.02
CA LEU A 69 -20.02 14.50 -1.12
C LEU A 69 -20.49 15.71 -1.94
N THR A 70 -20.37 15.64 -3.25
CA THR A 70 -20.96 16.61 -4.17
C THR A 70 -22.48 16.53 -4.16
N ARG A 71 -23.15 17.54 -4.75
CA ARG A 71 -24.61 17.54 -4.89
C ARG A 71 -25.13 16.33 -5.68
N VAL A 72 -24.41 15.91 -6.73
CA VAL A 72 -24.77 14.75 -7.56
C VAL A 72 -24.63 13.46 -6.76
N GLU A 73 -23.52 13.31 -6.04
CA GLU A 73 -23.26 12.15 -5.20
C GLU A 73 -24.26 12.03 -4.04
N GLN A 74 -24.69 13.15 -3.45
CA GLN A 74 -25.73 13.16 -2.42
C GLN A 74 -27.10 12.64 -2.92
N GLN A 75 -27.33 12.61 -4.24
CA GLN A 75 -28.54 12.06 -4.85
C GLN A 75 -28.41 10.58 -5.20
N GLN A 76 -27.20 10.01 -5.09
CA GLN A 76 -26.99 8.58 -5.29
C GLN A 76 -27.48 7.75 -4.10
N ARG A 77 -27.59 6.44 -4.29
CA ARG A 77 -28.28 5.54 -3.36
C ARG A 77 -27.37 4.70 -2.49
N TYR A 78 -26.17 4.36 -2.97
CA TYR A 78 -25.31 3.39 -2.34
C TYR A 78 -23.89 3.93 -2.16
N LEU A 79 -23.25 3.50 -1.08
CA LEU A 79 -21.83 3.67 -0.80
C LEU A 79 -21.17 2.30 -0.76
N HIS A 80 -20.21 2.10 -1.65
CA HIS A 80 -19.46 0.85 -1.80
C HIS A 80 -18.07 1.03 -1.21
N LYS A 81 -17.60 0.03 -0.46
CA LYS A 81 -16.20 -0.11 -0.03
C LYS A 81 -15.51 -1.14 -0.90
N TYR A 82 -14.31 -0.81 -1.35
CA TYR A 82 -13.43 -1.73 -2.06
C TYR A 82 -12.06 -1.74 -1.38
N THR A 83 -11.51 -2.93 -1.13
CA THR A 83 -10.24 -3.09 -0.42
C THR A 83 -9.25 -3.83 -1.29
N HIS A 84 -8.01 -3.35 -1.38
CA HIS A 84 -6.97 -4.00 -2.15
C HIS A 84 -6.63 -5.38 -1.55
N LEU A 85 -6.39 -6.37 -2.40
CA LEU A 85 -6.20 -7.74 -1.93
C LEU A 85 -4.83 -7.98 -1.28
N SER A 86 -3.76 -7.33 -1.77
CA SER A 86 -2.39 -7.68 -1.35
C SER A 86 -1.39 -6.60 -1.74
N ARG A 87 -1.65 -5.35 -1.33
CA ARG A 87 -0.87 -4.19 -1.79
C ARG A 87 0.62 -4.26 -1.45
N TYR A 88 0.95 -4.71 -0.23
CA TYR A 88 2.34 -4.93 0.20
C TYR A 88 3.06 -5.94 -0.68
N LEU A 89 2.40 -7.06 -1.01
CA LEU A 89 2.99 -8.07 -1.88
C LEU A 89 3.17 -7.53 -3.31
N GLU A 90 2.19 -6.79 -3.85
CA GLU A 90 2.33 -6.18 -5.17
C GLU A 90 3.52 -5.21 -5.20
N ALA A 91 3.68 -4.37 -4.18
CA ALA A 91 4.83 -3.47 -4.06
C ALA A 91 6.16 -4.23 -3.96
N CYS A 92 6.22 -5.29 -3.14
CA CYS A 92 7.45 -6.05 -2.93
C CYS A 92 7.89 -6.89 -4.16
N MET A 93 7.03 -7.08 -5.16
CA MET A 93 7.38 -7.80 -6.39
C MET A 93 8.27 -7.00 -7.35
N ASP A 94 8.23 -5.67 -7.29
CA ASP A 94 8.90 -4.79 -8.25
C ASP A 94 9.70 -3.64 -7.62
N VAL A 95 9.72 -3.55 -6.28
CA VAL A 95 10.50 -2.54 -5.58
C VAL A 95 12.01 -2.83 -5.68
N GLN A 96 12.77 -1.80 -6.06
CA GLN A 96 14.22 -1.82 -5.99
C GLN A 96 14.68 -1.47 -4.57
N LEU A 97 15.53 -2.31 -3.98
CA LEU A 97 16.03 -2.13 -2.63
C LEU A 97 17.54 -1.93 -2.64
N GLY A 98 18.00 -0.86 -1.99
CA GLY A 98 19.38 -0.40 -2.05
C GLY A 98 20.34 -1.32 -1.30
N LYS A 99 21.54 -1.51 -1.86
CA LYS A 99 22.63 -2.28 -1.26
C LYS A 99 23.85 -1.39 -0.99
N GLY A 100 24.47 -1.61 0.17
CA GLY A 100 25.69 -0.90 0.56
C GLY A 100 25.44 0.50 1.11
N VAL A 101 26.48 1.34 1.03
CA VAL A 101 26.47 2.72 1.57
C VAL A 101 25.77 3.65 0.56
N PRO A 102 24.78 4.44 0.98
CA PRO A 102 24.15 5.42 0.12
C PRO A 102 25.11 6.56 -0.24
N GLN A 103 24.96 7.09 -1.44
CA GLN A 103 25.65 8.28 -1.90
C GLN A 103 24.74 9.50 -1.79
N HIS A 104 25.30 10.63 -1.37
CA HIS A 104 24.57 11.88 -1.32
C HIS A 104 24.66 12.63 -2.66
N SER A 105 23.52 13.12 -3.13
CA SER A 105 23.39 13.95 -4.32
C SER A 105 22.86 15.33 -3.91
N SER A 106 23.77 16.30 -3.79
CA SER A 106 23.48 17.67 -3.32
C SER A 106 22.58 18.49 -4.24
N HIS A 107 22.37 18.05 -5.49
CA HIS A 107 21.56 18.75 -6.50
C HIS A 107 20.45 17.86 -7.08
N GLY A 108 20.16 16.71 -6.45
CA GLY A 108 19.11 15.79 -6.92
C GLY A 108 19.34 15.11 -8.28
N ARG A 109 20.46 15.38 -8.97
CA ARG A 109 20.74 14.90 -10.33
C ARG A 109 20.84 13.38 -10.47
N ALA A 110 21.09 12.68 -9.37
CA ALA A 110 21.13 11.22 -9.36
C ALA A 110 19.74 10.56 -9.31
N CYS A 111 18.65 11.34 -9.18
CA CYS A 111 17.29 10.79 -9.20
C CYS A 111 16.87 10.45 -10.62
N ASP A 112 16.86 9.15 -10.95
CA ASP A 112 16.62 8.63 -12.30
C ASP A 112 15.36 7.75 -12.42
N ASP A 113 14.48 7.79 -11.40
CA ASP A 113 13.25 6.99 -11.30
C ASP A 113 13.45 5.46 -11.27
N ILE A 114 14.70 4.99 -11.18
CA ILE A 114 15.06 3.56 -11.17
C ILE A 114 15.74 3.21 -9.85
N HIS A 115 16.83 3.90 -9.51
CA HIS A 115 17.61 3.59 -8.33
C HIS A 115 16.86 4.03 -7.06
N PRO A 116 16.86 3.20 -6.00
CA PRO A 116 16.23 3.56 -4.76
C PRO A 116 16.96 4.74 -4.13
N GLY A 117 16.17 5.65 -3.60
CA GLY A 117 16.67 6.86 -2.96
C GLY A 117 15.58 7.54 -2.16
N ILE A 118 16.02 8.44 -1.30
CA ILE A 118 15.17 9.34 -0.54
C ILE A 118 15.53 10.77 -0.94
N TRP A 119 14.53 11.50 -1.42
CA TRP A 119 14.72 12.73 -2.18
C TRP A 119 13.95 13.85 -1.53
N ARG A 120 14.62 14.98 -1.33
CA ARG A 120 13.97 16.24 -0.99
C ARG A 120 13.43 16.85 -2.26
N VAL A 121 12.13 17.04 -2.31
CA VAL A 121 11.44 17.51 -3.51
C VAL A 121 10.63 18.77 -3.23
N SER A 122 10.57 19.62 -4.24
CA SER A 122 9.52 20.62 -4.40
C SER A 122 8.70 20.24 -5.61
N ALA A 123 7.39 20.11 -5.45
CA ALA A 123 6.51 19.72 -6.54
C ALA A 123 5.34 20.70 -6.66
N GLU A 124 4.97 20.98 -7.90
CA GLU A 124 3.82 21.81 -8.24
C GLU A 124 2.79 20.96 -8.98
N ARG A 125 1.50 21.27 -8.80
CA ARG A 125 0.42 20.46 -9.36
C ARG A 125 0.46 20.35 -10.89
N ALA A 126 0.93 21.38 -11.59
CA ALA A 126 1.06 21.40 -13.05
C ALA A 126 -0.13 20.82 -13.86
N GLY A 127 -1.36 21.02 -13.37
CA GLY A 127 -2.60 20.52 -14.01
C GLY A 127 -3.08 19.14 -13.53
N SER A 128 -2.41 18.53 -12.55
CA SER A 128 -2.85 17.29 -11.90
C SER A 128 -4.20 17.44 -11.20
N LEU A 129 -5.04 16.40 -11.32
CA LEU A 129 -6.33 16.29 -10.62
C LEU A 129 -6.16 15.96 -9.11
N PHE A 130 -4.97 15.56 -8.69
CA PHE A 130 -4.61 15.22 -7.32
C PHE A 130 -4.33 16.49 -6.53
N ASP A 131 -5.38 17.22 -6.16
CA ASP A 131 -5.27 18.57 -5.60
C ASP A 131 -5.54 18.65 -4.10
N GLY A 132 -5.79 17.51 -3.44
CA GLY A 132 -6.20 17.40 -2.05
C GLY A 132 -7.68 17.69 -1.82
N LYS A 133 -8.38 18.31 -2.78
CA LYS A 133 -9.79 18.69 -2.68
C LYS A 133 -10.70 17.65 -3.34
N TRP A 134 -10.36 17.24 -4.55
CA TRP A 134 -11.13 16.31 -5.37
C TRP A 134 -10.55 14.90 -5.35
N LEU A 135 -9.23 14.81 -5.28
CA LEU A 135 -8.46 13.58 -5.13
C LEU A 135 -7.33 13.82 -4.12
N PRO A 136 -6.77 12.77 -3.48
CA PRO A 136 -5.70 12.91 -2.51
C PRO A 136 -4.48 13.66 -3.08
N SER A 137 -3.81 14.47 -2.27
CA SER A 137 -2.59 15.18 -2.67
C SER A 137 -1.36 14.30 -2.46
N CYS A 138 -0.37 14.39 -3.36
CA CYS A 138 0.97 13.86 -3.11
C CYS A 138 1.92 14.90 -2.50
N LEU A 139 1.52 16.18 -2.44
CA LEU A 139 2.40 17.32 -2.07
C LEU A 139 2.58 17.53 -0.57
N ASP A 140 1.99 16.69 0.26
CA ASP A 140 1.96 16.90 1.70
C ASP A 140 3.33 16.54 2.35
N ARG A 141 4.34 16.22 1.54
CA ARG A 141 5.66 15.73 1.97
C ARG A 141 6.79 16.40 1.21
N GLU A 142 7.78 16.83 1.97
CA GLU A 142 9.04 17.36 1.43
C GLU A 142 10.00 16.24 1.02
N TRP A 143 10.00 15.10 1.73
CA TRP A 143 10.87 13.96 1.45
C TRP A 143 10.05 12.81 0.85
N MET A 144 10.54 12.28 -0.27
CA MET A 144 9.87 11.23 -1.05
C MET A 144 10.87 10.16 -1.48
N SER A 145 10.45 8.91 -1.39
CA SER A 145 11.14 7.78 -2.01
C SER A 145 11.11 7.87 -3.55
N THR A 146 12.04 7.18 -4.24
CA THR A 146 12.03 7.13 -5.71
C THR A 146 10.68 6.71 -6.30
N PRO A 147 9.98 5.66 -5.80
CA PRO A 147 8.64 5.30 -6.29
C PRO A 147 7.62 6.43 -6.19
N GLN A 148 7.65 7.23 -5.11
CA GLN A 148 6.75 8.37 -4.94
C GLN A 148 7.08 9.51 -5.90
N VAL A 149 8.37 9.82 -6.10
CA VAL A 149 8.81 10.84 -7.06
C VAL A 149 8.33 10.50 -8.47
N ARG A 150 8.56 9.26 -8.89
CA ARG A 150 8.09 8.74 -10.17
C ARG A 150 6.57 8.81 -10.30
N CYS A 151 5.84 8.41 -9.26
CA CYS A 151 4.38 8.50 -9.22
C CYS A 151 3.88 9.93 -9.41
N CYS A 152 4.45 10.90 -8.69
CA CYS A 152 4.06 12.31 -8.80
C CYS A 152 4.22 12.81 -10.24
N ARG A 153 5.35 12.49 -10.89
CA ARG A 153 5.57 12.83 -12.31
C ARG A 153 4.50 12.20 -13.20
N ASN A 154 4.19 10.91 -13.01
CA ASN A 154 3.21 10.18 -13.82
C ASN A 154 1.79 10.74 -13.72
N ILE A 155 1.37 11.20 -12.54
CA ILE A 155 0.04 11.77 -12.32
C ILE A 155 -0.04 13.28 -12.60
N GLY A 156 1.00 13.84 -13.22
CA GLY A 156 0.98 15.19 -13.80
C GLY A 156 1.58 16.30 -12.92
N TYR A 157 2.26 15.98 -11.82
CA TYR A 157 3.00 17.00 -11.08
C TYR A 157 4.31 17.36 -11.76
N GLN A 158 4.70 18.63 -11.67
CA GLN A 158 6.05 19.07 -11.99
C GLN A 158 6.93 18.94 -10.73
N VAL A 159 7.78 17.92 -10.70
CA VAL A 159 8.63 17.59 -9.55
C VAL A 159 10.06 18.07 -9.77
N HIS A 160 10.56 18.92 -8.88
CA HIS A 160 11.95 19.33 -8.83
C HIS A 160 12.66 18.71 -7.61
N VAL A 161 13.68 17.89 -7.87
CA VAL A 161 14.48 17.23 -6.83
C VAL A 161 15.64 18.13 -6.45
N ARG A 162 15.73 18.49 -5.17
CA ARG A 162 16.73 19.43 -4.64
C ARG A 162 17.99 18.72 -4.16
N GLU A 163 17.80 17.70 -3.34
CA GLU A 163 18.86 16.88 -2.77
C GLU A 163 18.34 15.47 -2.50
N GLY A 164 19.24 14.54 -2.16
CA GLY A 164 18.83 13.24 -1.65
C GLY A 164 19.98 12.28 -1.46
N SER A 165 19.66 11.13 -0.89
CA SER A 165 20.57 10.01 -0.71
C SER A 165 20.05 8.81 -1.49
N TYR A 166 20.92 8.13 -2.23
CA TYR A 166 20.55 7.06 -3.14
C TYR A 166 21.56 5.92 -3.14
N TRP A 167 21.14 4.74 -3.60
CA TRP A 167 21.99 3.56 -3.70
C TRP A 167 22.25 3.25 -5.18
N GLN A 168 23.52 3.18 -5.56
CA GLN A 168 23.93 2.83 -6.93
C GLN A 168 23.66 1.36 -7.27
N GLU A 169 23.75 0.47 -6.28
CA GLU A 169 23.41 -0.93 -6.44
C GLU A 169 22.05 -1.21 -5.79
N SER A 170 21.15 -1.85 -6.52
CA SER A 170 19.83 -2.24 -6.00
C SER A 170 19.35 -3.57 -6.58
N HIS A 171 18.49 -4.25 -5.81
CA HIS A 171 17.97 -5.57 -6.17
C HIS A 171 16.48 -5.69 -5.82
N GLU A 172 15.76 -6.56 -6.54
CA GLU A 172 14.38 -6.95 -6.23
C GLU A 172 14.33 -8.05 -5.15
N LEU A 173 15.00 -7.80 -4.01
CA LEU A 173 15.27 -8.82 -2.99
C LEU A 173 14.00 -9.55 -2.50
N LEU A 174 12.91 -8.80 -2.31
CA LEU A 174 11.66 -9.32 -1.76
C LEU A 174 10.75 -10.00 -2.79
N LYS A 175 11.13 -10.00 -4.07
CA LYS A 175 10.27 -10.48 -5.15
C LYS A 175 9.87 -11.93 -5.00
N ARG A 176 10.82 -12.80 -4.64
CA ARG A 176 10.53 -14.24 -4.45
C ARG A 176 9.56 -14.45 -3.30
N TRP A 177 9.87 -13.90 -2.12
CA TRP A 177 8.99 -13.94 -0.96
C TRP A 177 7.58 -13.44 -1.29
N ALA A 178 7.48 -12.27 -1.93
CA ALA A 178 6.20 -11.67 -2.27
C ALA A 178 5.41 -12.53 -3.27
N THR A 179 6.10 -13.07 -4.29
CA THR A 179 5.51 -13.95 -5.30
C THR A 179 5.01 -15.25 -4.69
N THR A 180 5.76 -15.84 -3.74
CA THR A 180 5.35 -17.06 -3.05
C THR A 180 4.07 -16.86 -2.25
N LEU A 181 4.00 -15.80 -1.43
CA LEU A 181 2.79 -15.48 -0.65
C LEU A 181 1.61 -15.14 -1.57
N TRP A 182 1.85 -14.41 -2.66
CA TRP A 182 0.83 -14.09 -3.65
C TRP A 182 0.26 -15.33 -4.32
N GLN A 183 1.12 -16.25 -4.78
CA GLN A 183 0.71 -17.50 -5.40
C GLN A 183 -0.04 -18.40 -4.43
N ALA A 184 0.39 -18.43 -3.16
CA ALA A 184 -0.32 -19.12 -2.11
C ALA A 184 -1.74 -18.56 -1.93
N GLY A 185 -1.85 -17.24 -2.01
CA GLY A 185 -3.14 -16.61 -2.07
C GLY A 185 -3.95 -17.01 -3.29
N GLU A 186 -3.42 -16.78 -4.49
CA GLU A 186 -4.05 -17.11 -5.76
C GLU A 186 -4.62 -18.53 -5.77
N ARG A 187 -3.89 -19.51 -5.23
CA ARG A 187 -4.34 -20.90 -5.11
C ARG A 187 -5.65 -21.06 -4.35
N LEU A 188 -5.84 -20.34 -3.24
CA LEU A 188 -7.07 -20.38 -2.45
C LEU A 188 -8.27 -19.91 -3.28
N TYR A 189 -8.07 -18.92 -4.14
CA TYR A 189 -9.11 -18.38 -5.01
C TYR A 189 -9.40 -19.29 -6.22
N THR A 190 -8.35 -19.78 -6.89
CA THR A 190 -8.49 -20.50 -8.17
C THR A 190 -8.77 -22.00 -8.02
N HIS A 191 -8.58 -22.59 -6.83
CA HIS A 191 -8.82 -24.02 -6.58
C HIS A 191 -9.91 -24.25 -5.51
N PRO A 192 -11.15 -23.75 -5.71
CA PRO A 192 -12.22 -23.88 -4.72
C PRO A 192 -12.58 -25.35 -4.42
N GLN A 193 -12.30 -26.29 -5.34
CA GLN A 193 -12.51 -27.72 -5.12
C GLN A 193 -11.51 -28.34 -4.14
N SER A 194 -10.27 -27.82 -4.10
CA SER A 194 -9.25 -28.22 -3.14
C SER A 194 -9.45 -27.53 -1.78
N PHE A 195 -10.01 -26.32 -1.79
CA PHE A 195 -10.27 -25.52 -0.60
C PHE A 195 -11.77 -25.27 -0.40
N ARG A 196 -12.55 -26.35 -0.19
CA ARG A 196 -14.03 -26.33 -0.27
C ARG A 196 -14.72 -25.34 0.69
N HIS A 197 -14.20 -25.18 1.90
CA HIS A 197 -14.83 -24.35 2.93
C HIS A 197 -14.56 -22.85 2.70
N GLY A 198 -15.63 -22.07 2.46
CA GLY A 198 -15.55 -20.62 2.24
C GLY A 198 -14.85 -19.88 3.38
N GLN A 199 -15.26 -20.14 4.63
CA GLN A 199 -14.62 -19.54 5.81
C GLN A 199 -13.13 -19.93 5.93
N GLY A 200 -12.78 -21.19 5.62
CA GLY A 200 -11.39 -21.64 5.62
C GLY A 200 -10.53 -20.87 4.61
N ARG A 201 -11.07 -20.60 3.42
CA ARG A 201 -10.40 -19.78 2.39
C ARG A 201 -10.24 -18.33 2.86
N ALA A 202 -11.30 -17.74 3.43
CA ALA A 202 -11.27 -16.37 3.93
C ALA A 202 -10.22 -16.21 5.04
N ASN A 203 -10.20 -17.13 6.02
CA ASN A 203 -9.24 -17.12 7.12
C ASN A 203 -7.80 -17.27 6.60
N ALA A 204 -7.53 -18.25 5.74
CA ALA A 204 -6.19 -18.43 5.17
C ALA A 204 -5.76 -17.21 4.34
N SER A 205 -6.70 -16.58 3.62
CA SER A 205 -6.40 -15.39 2.84
C SER A 205 -6.06 -14.19 3.72
N HIS A 206 -6.81 -14.01 4.81
CA HIS A 206 -6.53 -13.00 5.82
C HIS A 206 -5.17 -13.24 6.47
N SER A 207 -4.84 -14.48 6.83
CA SER A 207 -3.52 -14.82 7.39
C SER A 207 -2.38 -14.50 6.42
N ILE A 208 -2.52 -14.77 5.12
CA ILE A 208 -1.49 -14.40 4.12
C ILE A 208 -1.28 -12.89 4.09
N LYS A 209 -2.36 -12.08 4.14
CA LYS A 209 -2.23 -10.62 4.22
C LYS A 209 -1.50 -10.19 5.50
N LEU A 210 -1.88 -10.76 6.65
CA LEU A 210 -1.23 -10.47 7.93
C LEU A 210 0.27 -10.82 7.90
N LEU A 211 0.64 -11.97 7.36
CA LEU A 211 2.05 -12.37 7.22
C LEU A 211 2.84 -11.41 6.31
N ALA A 212 2.21 -10.90 5.25
CA ALA A 212 2.81 -9.88 4.39
C ALA A 212 3.05 -8.56 5.15
N GLU A 213 2.07 -8.11 5.92
CA GLU A 213 2.16 -6.89 6.74
C GLU A 213 3.25 -7.00 7.80
N LEU A 214 3.28 -8.10 8.55
CA LEU A 214 4.30 -8.36 9.58
C LEU A 214 5.70 -8.45 8.96
N GLY A 215 5.83 -9.14 7.82
CA GLY A 215 7.09 -9.26 7.08
C GLY A 215 7.63 -7.93 6.56
N VAL A 216 6.78 -6.95 6.24
CA VAL A 216 7.23 -5.59 5.90
C VAL A 216 7.52 -4.78 7.15
N THR A 217 6.68 -4.88 8.18
CA THR A 217 6.79 -4.09 9.42
C THR A 217 8.11 -4.34 10.14
N ILE A 218 8.62 -5.56 10.09
CA ILE A 218 9.90 -5.93 10.69
C ILE A 218 11.07 -5.07 10.20
N LEU A 219 10.99 -4.53 8.98
CA LEU A 219 12.02 -3.69 8.38
C LEU A 219 12.15 -2.32 9.08
N ALA A 220 11.10 -1.86 9.75
CA ALA A 220 11.08 -0.62 10.50
C ALA A 220 11.39 -0.79 12.00
N GLN A 221 11.60 -2.03 12.48
CA GLN A 221 11.78 -2.32 13.90
C GLN A 221 13.27 -2.45 14.27
N GLU A 222 13.78 -1.52 15.08
CA GLU A 222 15.20 -1.46 15.50
C GLU A 222 15.67 -2.73 16.24
N LYS A 223 14.79 -3.34 17.04
CA LYS A 223 15.13 -4.47 17.93
C LYS A 223 14.95 -5.84 17.26
N THR A 224 14.95 -5.90 15.94
CA THR A 224 14.75 -7.16 15.23
C THR A 224 16.02 -7.99 15.16
N SER A 225 15.92 -9.28 15.49
CA SER A 225 16.96 -10.28 15.25
C SER A 225 17.23 -10.49 13.75
N GLY A 226 18.47 -10.82 13.39
CA GLY A 226 18.84 -11.19 12.02
C GLY A 226 19.15 -10.03 11.06
N GLY A 227 19.29 -8.79 11.56
CA GLY A 227 19.75 -7.66 10.73
C GLY A 227 18.68 -7.05 9.83
N TRP A 228 17.41 -7.38 10.06
CA TRP A 228 16.29 -6.93 9.24
C TRP A 228 15.90 -5.47 9.43
N PHE A 229 16.48 -4.75 10.39
CA PHE A 229 16.24 -3.30 10.51
C PHE A 229 16.81 -2.55 9.30
N ARG A 230 15.93 -2.26 8.34
CA ARG A 230 16.18 -1.57 7.07
C ARG A 230 15.08 -0.54 6.83
N PRO A 231 15.08 0.56 7.61
CA PRO A 231 14.11 1.64 7.45
C PRO A 231 14.14 2.26 6.04
N ASP A 232 15.30 2.23 5.38
CA ASP A 232 15.44 2.65 3.98
C ASP A 232 14.63 1.77 3.03
N TRP A 233 14.67 0.45 3.21
CA TRP A 233 13.86 -0.50 2.42
C TRP A 233 12.38 -0.35 2.71
N TRP A 234 12.01 -0.24 3.99
CA TRP A 234 10.65 0.00 4.40
C TRP A 234 10.07 1.25 3.71
N THR A 235 10.82 2.36 3.72
CA THR A 235 10.40 3.60 3.05
C THR A 235 10.18 3.42 1.55
N GLN A 236 11.02 2.66 0.84
CA GLN A 236 10.79 2.35 -0.59
C GLN A 236 9.52 1.53 -0.80
N ILE A 237 9.25 0.53 0.06
CA ILE A 237 8.07 -0.33 -0.02
C ILE A 237 6.79 0.47 0.21
N ILE A 238 6.74 1.28 1.27
CA ILE A 238 5.58 2.15 1.54
C ILE A 238 5.38 3.14 0.40
N GLY A 239 6.46 3.74 -0.09
CA GLY A 239 6.41 4.63 -1.24
C GLY A 239 5.83 3.95 -2.49
N ARG A 240 6.20 2.69 -2.73
CA ARG A 240 5.65 1.90 -3.84
C ARG A 240 4.17 1.54 -3.62
N CYS A 241 3.77 1.17 -2.40
CA CYS A 241 2.37 0.96 -2.03
C CYS A 241 1.50 2.19 -2.32
N GLN A 242 2.00 3.39 -2.00
CA GLN A 242 1.31 4.63 -2.33
C GLN A 242 1.24 4.84 -3.84
N ALA A 243 2.35 4.66 -4.57
CA ALA A 243 2.39 4.83 -6.02
C ALA A 243 1.33 3.97 -6.73
N ILE A 244 1.21 2.70 -6.34
CA ILE A 244 0.19 1.78 -6.86
C ILE A 244 -1.23 2.32 -6.62
N LEU A 245 -1.51 2.82 -5.41
CA LEU A 245 -2.81 3.39 -5.07
C LEU A 245 -3.13 4.63 -5.91
N PHE A 246 -2.17 5.55 -6.07
CA PHE A 246 -2.35 6.75 -6.90
C PHE A 246 -2.56 6.39 -8.37
N ASP A 247 -1.82 5.42 -8.92
CA ASP A 247 -2.02 4.91 -10.28
C ASP A 247 -3.44 4.34 -10.47
N HIS A 248 -3.95 3.58 -9.49
CA HIS A 248 -5.31 3.05 -9.51
C HIS A 248 -6.38 4.15 -9.42
N VAL A 249 -6.22 5.10 -8.50
CA VAL A 249 -7.14 6.25 -8.38
C VAL A 249 -7.12 7.10 -9.65
N ALA A 250 -5.96 7.29 -10.28
CA ALA A 250 -5.83 8.01 -11.55
C ALA A 250 -6.55 7.27 -12.69
N ALA A 251 -6.47 5.94 -12.72
CA ALA A 251 -7.18 5.11 -13.67
C ALA A 251 -8.70 5.16 -13.47
N LEU A 252 -9.17 5.20 -12.22
CA LEU A 252 -10.58 5.38 -11.89
C LEU A 252 -11.09 6.76 -12.30
N ALA A 253 -10.35 7.82 -11.96
CA ALA A 253 -10.72 9.20 -12.28
C ALA A 253 -10.84 9.41 -13.80
N ARG A 254 -9.93 8.83 -14.59
CA ARG A 254 -10.01 8.83 -16.07
C ARG A 254 -11.26 8.15 -16.62
N LYS A 255 -11.85 7.21 -15.88
CA LYS A 255 -13.12 6.54 -16.21
C LYS A 255 -14.35 7.25 -15.64
N GLY A 256 -14.18 8.40 -15.00
CA GLY A 256 -15.27 9.17 -14.38
C GLY A 256 -15.66 8.70 -12.98
N THR A 257 -14.90 7.78 -12.37
CA THR A 257 -15.12 7.34 -10.99
C THR A 257 -14.13 8.03 -10.06
N MET A 258 -14.62 8.84 -9.13
CA MET A 258 -13.79 9.50 -8.13
C MET A 258 -14.17 9.01 -6.74
N PRO A 259 -13.23 8.43 -5.96
CA PRO A 259 -13.53 8.04 -4.59
C PRO A 259 -13.87 9.27 -3.74
N VAL A 260 -14.66 9.04 -2.69
CA VAL A 260 -15.04 10.06 -1.69
C VAL A 260 -14.24 9.93 -0.40
N LEU A 261 -13.67 8.74 -0.18
CA LEU A 261 -12.82 8.39 0.94
C LEU A 261 -11.79 7.36 0.46
N VAL A 262 -10.56 7.51 0.94
CA VAL A 262 -9.44 6.60 0.74
C VAL A 262 -8.78 6.41 2.10
N ASP A 263 -8.59 5.17 2.52
CA ASP A 263 -7.88 4.83 3.74
C ASP A 263 -6.95 3.65 3.45
N ARG A 264 -5.64 3.89 3.55
CA ARG A 264 -4.59 2.90 3.30
C ARG A 264 -4.77 2.22 1.96
N ASP A 265 -5.37 1.04 1.93
CA ASP A 265 -5.56 0.18 0.77
C ASP A 265 -7.02 0.11 0.30
N SER A 266 -7.91 0.86 0.95
CA SER A 266 -9.34 0.85 0.75
C SER A 266 -9.84 2.16 0.15
N LEU A 267 -10.88 2.07 -0.66
CA LEU A 267 -11.54 3.20 -1.30
C LEU A 267 -13.05 3.06 -1.24
N TRP A 268 -13.73 4.19 -1.08
CA TRP A 268 -15.18 4.27 -1.06
C TRP A 268 -15.69 5.07 -2.25
N VAL A 269 -16.70 4.52 -2.92
CA VAL A 269 -17.31 5.10 -4.11
C VAL A 269 -18.82 5.09 -3.94
N VAL A 270 -19.45 6.16 -4.41
CA VAL A 270 -20.90 6.33 -4.41
C VAL A 270 -21.48 5.95 -5.77
N SER A 271 -22.61 5.25 -5.77
CA SER A 271 -23.28 4.79 -6.99
C SER A 271 -24.79 4.65 -6.82
N ASN A 272 -25.51 4.58 -7.94
CA ASN A 272 -26.91 4.17 -7.99
C ASN A 272 -27.10 2.67 -8.19
N ASP A 273 -26.04 1.96 -8.57
CA ASP A 273 -26.05 0.52 -8.77
C ASP A 273 -25.94 -0.19 -7.41
N PRO A 274 -26.91 -1.00 -6.97
CA PRO A 274 -26.82 -1.74 -5.72
C PRO A 274 -25.78 -2.86 -5.75
N ASN A 275 -25.32 -3.29 -6.93
CA ASN A 275 -24.41 -4.41 -7.05
C ASN A 275 -22.95 -3.94 -6.96
N PRO A 276 -22.20 -4.29 -5.89
CA PRO A 276 -20.82 -3.84 -5.73
C PRO A 276 -19.88 -4.37 -6.83
N LEU A 277 -20.23 -5.44 -7.54
CA LEU A 277 -19.41 -5.97 -8.63
C LEU A 277 -19.52 -5.14 -9.91
N THR A 278 -20.61 -4.40 -10.11
CA THR A 278 -20.87 -3.61 -11.33
C THR A 278 -20.87 -2.11 -11.08
N ALA A 279 -21.00 -1.66 -9.83
CA ALA A 279 -21.01 -0.24 -9.46
C ALA A 279 -19.74 0.52 -9.87
N VAL A 280 -18.59 -0.15 -9.92
CA VAL A 280 -17.35 0.38 -10.53
C VAL A 280 -16.83 -0.61 -11.57
N PRO A 281 -17.18 -0.44 -12.86
CA PRO A 281 -16.85 -1.40 -13.90
C PRO A 281 -15.35 -1.69 -14.01
N GLY A 282 -15.00 -2.98 -13.87
CA GLY A 282 -13.63 -3.48 -14.01
C GLY A 282 -12.71 -3.18 -12.83
N LEU A 283 -13.22 -2.68 -11.70
CA LEU A 283 -12.45 -2.53 -10.46
C LEU A 283 -12.26 -3.87 -9.75
N VAL A 284 -13.37 -4.57 -9.50
CA VAL A 284 -13.34 -5.94 -9.00
C VAL A 284 -13.14 -6.85 -10.20
N THR A 285 -11.90 -7.24 -10.43
CA THR A 285 -11.59 -8.17 -11.52
C THR A 285 -11.68 -9.61 -11.03
N ALA A 286 -12.18 -10.50 -11.88
CA ALA A 286 -12.07 -11.94 -11.66
C ALA A 286 -10.62 -12.47 -11.80
N ARG A 287 -9.62 -11.59 -11.98
CA ARG A 287 -8.22 -11.99 -12.11
C ARG A 287 -7.64 -12.28 -10.73
N LYS A 288 -7.19 -13.52 -10.57
CA LYS A 288 -6.02 -13.96 -9.79
C LYS A 288 -5.51 -12.99 -8.73
N TRP A 289 -6.15 -12.98 -7.55
CA TRP A 289 -5.74 -12.23 -6.35
C TRP A 289 -5.06 -10.87 -6.66
N LYS A 290 -5.63 -10.07 -7.57
CA LYS A 290 -5.08 -8.78 -7.98
C LYS A 290 -6.14 -7.70 -7.88
N GLY A 291 -5.73 -6.50 -7.48
CA GLY A 291 -6.63 -5.36 -7.41
C GLY A 291 -7.54 -5.45 -6.19
N TYR A 292 -8.82 -5.14 -6.40
CA TYR A 292 -9.75 -4.90 -5.31
C TYR A 292 -10.76 -6.03 -5.14
N THR A 293 -11.12 -6.29 -3.88
CA THR A 293 -12.31 -7.05 -3.51
C THR A 293 -13.38 -6.12 -2.98
N VAL A 294 -14.62 -6.60 -2.97
CA VAL A 294 -15.74 -5.96 -2.28
C VAL A 294 -15.46 -5.98 -0.78
N GLY A 295 -15.50 -4.80 -0.15
CA GLY A 295 -15.33 -4.63 1.30
C GLY A 295 -16.65 -4.65 2.08
N TYR A 296 -17.75 -4.22 1.45
CA TYR A 296 -19.11 -4.37 1.97
C TYR A 296 -19.93 -5.25 1.03
N GLU A 297 -20.22 -6.49 1.43
CA GLU A 297 -21.02 -7.42 0.61
C GLU A 297 -22.40 -6.84 0.29
N VAL A 298 -23.01 -6.18 1.28
CA VAL A 298 -24.18 -5.33 1.12
C VAL A 298 -23.71 -3.88 1.22
N PRO A 299 -23.78 -3.07 0.14
CA PRO A 299 -23.35 -1.68 0.20
C PRO A 299 -24.24 -0.88 1.13
N LEU A 300 -23.64 0.11 1.80
CA LEU A 300 -24.39 1.01 2.67
C LEU A 300 -25.36 1.85 1.85
N LEU A 301 -26.60 1.98 2.34
CA LEU A 301 -27.51 2.99 1.81
C LEU A 301 -26.95 4.38 2.13
N LEU A 302 -27.03 5.30 1.17
CA LEU A 302 -26.68 6.70 1.36
C LEU A 302 -27.80 7.42 2.16
N SER A 303 -28.03 6.94 3.39
CA SER A 303 -29.07 7.39 4.32
C SER A 303 -28.82 8.82 4.82
N GLY A 304 -29.77 9.36 5.57
CA GLY A 304 -29.57 10.64 6.26
C GLY A 304 -28.35 10.62 7.19
N GLU A 305 -28.14 9.50 7.89
CA GLU A 305 -27.02 9.29 8.82
C GLU A 305 -25.67 9.27 8.09
N VAL A 306 -25.55 8.49 7.01
CA VAL A 306 -24.31 8.43 6.21
C VAL A 306 -23.99 9.81 5.62
N LYS A 307 -25.00 10.52 5.09
CA LYS A 307 -24.82 11.88 4.55
C LYS A 307 -24.39 12.87 5.63
N GLU A 308 -24.94 12.75 6.83
CA GLU A 308 -24.59 13.62 7.95
C GLU A 308 -23.19 13.33 8.49
N ALA A 309 -22.76 12.05 8.49
CA ALA A 309 -21.38 11.69 8.80
C ALA A 309 -20.38 12.39 7.85
N PHE A 310 -20.64 12.38 6.53
CA PHE A 310 -19.82 13.10 5.55
C PHE A 310 -19.82 14.64 5.74
N ARG A 311 -20.81 15.20 6.45
CA ARG A 311 -20.90 16.65 6.73
C ARG A 311 -20.27 17.05 8.05
N THR A 312 -20.23 16.16 9.03
CA THR A 312 -19.80 16.47 10.40
C THR A 312 -18.41 15.95 10.70
N VAL A 313 -18.08 14.74 10.25
CA VAL A 313 -16.76 14.14 10.44
C VAL A 313 -15.73 14.89 9.59
N ARG A 314 -14.60 15.22 10.22
CA ARG A 314 -13.50 15.97 9.59
C ARG A 314 -12.25 15.12 9.37
N GLN A 315 -12.15 13.98 10.05
CA GLN A 315 -11.01 13.08 9.97
C GLN A 315 -11.42 11.78 9.29
N ALA A 316 -10.64 11.36 8.30
CA ALA A 316 -10.95 10.19 7.50
C ALA A 316 -10.94 8.89 8.33
N ASP A 317 -10.03 8.73 9.30
CA ASP A 317 -10.00 7.55 10.17
C ASP A 317 -11.30 7.38 10.98
N GLN A 318 -11.81 8.48 11.54
CA GLN A 318 -13.08 8.51 12.27
C GLN A 318 -14.26 8.17 11.34
N MET A 319 -14.17 8.61 10.08
CA MET A 319 -15.18 8.32 9.07
C MET A 319 -15.20 6.83 8.71
N VAL A 320 -14.03 6.22 8.53
CA VAL A 320 -13.91 4.77 8.29
C VAL A 320 -14.55 3.99 9.43
N MET A 321 -14.23 4.33 10.69
CA MET A 321 -14.82 3.66 11.85
C MET A 321 -16.34 3.78 11.86
N ALA A 322 -16.89 4.97 11.64
CA ALA A 322 -18.33 5.19 11.62
C ALA A 322 -19.04 4.38 10.51
N LEU A 323 -18.47 4.36 9.29
CA LEU A 323 -19.02 3.59 8.18
C LEU A 323 -18.92 2.08 8.41
N ASP A 324 -17.80 1.60 8.96
CA ASP A 324 -17.62 0.17 9.25
C ASP A 324 -18.57 -0.30 10.36
N THR A 325 -18.84 0.52 11.38
CA THR A 325 -19.88 0.23 12.39
C THR A 325 -21.26 0.11 11.75
N LEU A 326 -21.67 1.09 10.93
CA LEU A 326 -22.95 1.06 10.24
C LEU A 326 -23.08 -0.16 9.30
N ALA A 327 -21.99 -0.57 8.66
CA ALA A 327 -22.00 -1.75 7.79
C ALA A 327 -22.15 -3.06 8.57
N GLY A 328 -21.55 -3.13 9.78
CA GLY A 328 -21.68 -4.27 10.67
C GLY A 328 -23.10 -4.47 11.21
N GLU A 329 -23.80 -3.38 11.53
CA GLU A 329 -25.19 -3.40 12.02
C GLU A 329 -26.20 -3.87 10.95
N VAL A 330 -25.88 -3.73 9.66
CA VAL A 330 -26.74 -4.18 8.55
C VAL A 330 -26.67 -5.70 8.33
N VAL A 331 -25.65 -6.37 8.86
CA VAL A 331 -25.38 -7.81 8.68
C VAL A 331 -25.82 -8.64 9.92
N SER A 332 -26.11 -7.98 11.05
CA SER A 332 -26.61 -8.59 12.30
C SER A 332 -28.13 -8.63 12.39
#